data_AF-A0A9P0ZBL2-F1
#
_entry.id   AF-A0A9P0ZBL2-F1
#
_cell.length_a   1.000
_cell.length_b   1.000
_cell.length_c   1.000
_cell.angle_alpha   90.00
_cell.angle_beta   90.00
_cell.angle_gamma   90.00
#
_symmetry.space_group_name_H-M   'P 1'
#
loop_
_entity.id
_entity.type
_entity.pdbx_description
1 polymer ?
#
loop_
_entity_poly.entity_id
_entity_poly.type
_entity_poly.pdbx_seq_one_letter_code
_entity_poly.pdbx_strand_id
1 'polypeptide(L)' 'MHHHRILFDKYHPGYFEKVGMRYFHKLRNKFYCPTLNIDKLWSLVPKEVRSKAPKDKVPMIDVTQFRYF' A
#
# COMPACT_ATOMS: atom_id res chain seq x y z
N MET A 1 22.24 14.06 27.91
CA MET A 1 21.85 12.86 27.12
C MET A 1 22.93 12.49 26.08
N HIS A 2 24.22 12.60 26.44
CA HIS A 2 25.35 12.29 25.53
C HIS A 2 25.91 10.88 25.72
N HIS A 3 25.69 10.27 26.88
CA HIS A 3 26.18 8.92 27.21
C HIS A 3 25.53 7.83 26.35
N HIS A 4 24.36 8.10 25.77
CA HIS A 4 23.69 7.20 24.83
C HIS A 4 24.04 7.48 23.36
N ARG A 5 24.99 8.39 23.08
CA ARG A 5 25.34 8.75 21.69
C ARG A 5 25.72 7.53 20.86
N ILE A 6 26.52 6.61 21.40
CA ILE A 6 26.92 5.38 20.70
C ILE A 6 25.70 4.52 20.33
N LEU A 7 24.69 4.46 21.20
CA LEU A 7 23.45 3.71 20.95
C LEU A 7 22.65 4.34 19.79
N PHE A 8 22.55 5.66 19.76
CA PHE A 8 21.83 6.38 18.70
C PHE A 8 22.58 6.34 17.37
N ASP A 9 23.89 6.56 17.38
CA ASP A 9 24.71 6.52 16.16
C ASP A 9 24.71 5.10 15.54
N LYS A 10 24.67 4.04 16.36
CA LYS A 10 24.70 2.65 15.89
C LYS A 10 23.34 2.09 15.47
N TYR A 11 22.29 2.33 16.26
CA TYR A 11 20.99 1.67 16.06
C TYR A 11 19.91 2.60 15.51
N HIS A 12 20.13 3.91 15.53
CA HIS A 12 19.18 4.92 15.05
C HIS A 12 19.86 5.93 14.10
N PRO A 13 20.52 5.47 13.02
CA PRO A 13 21.16 6.38 12.08
C PRO A 13 20.10 7.30 11.42
N GLY A 14 20.43 8.59 11.31
CA GLY A 14 19.52 9.62 10.77
C GLY A 14 18.47 10.14 11.76
N TYR A 15 18.53 9.73 13.03
CA TYR A 15 17.62 10.24 14.07
C TYR A 15 17.81 11.75 14.32
N PHE A 16 19.06 12.20 14.34
CA PHE A 16 19.41 13.61 14.42
C PHE A 16 19.67 14.13 13.02
N GLU A 17 18.75 14.92 12.48
CA GLU A 17 18.88 15.82 11.32
C GLU A 17 17.46 16.22 10.87
N LYS A 18 17.36 17.14 9.89
CA LYS A 18 16.08 17.50 9.27
C LYS A 18 16.13 17.15 7.79
N VAL A 19 15.23 16.29 7.34
CA VAL A 19 15.18 15.79 5.97
C VAL A 19 13.90 16.24 5.26
N GLY A 20 14.02 16.65 4.00
CA GLY A 20 12.89 16.90 3.10
C GLY A 20 12.14 18.21 3.33
N MET A 21 11.08 18.40 2.55
CA MET A 21 10.23 19.60 2.56
C MET A 21 9.08 19.46 3.55
N ARG A 22 8.69 20.57 4.20
CA ARG A 22 7.49 20.61 5.05
C ARG A 22 6.24 20.67 4.19
N TYR A 23 5.23 19.89 4.55
CA TYR A 23 3.89 19.96 3.95
C TYR A 23 2.87 20.44 4.99
N PHE A 24 2.44 21.70 4.87
CA PHE A 24 1.43 22.30 5.73
C PHE A 24 0.02 21.82 5.35
N HIS A 25 -0.85 21.63 6.36
CA HIS A 25 -2.22 21.14 6.18
C HIS A 25 -2.32 19.87 5.31
N LYS A 26 -1.49 18.87 5.63
CA LYS A 26 -1.45 17.60 4.91
C LYS A 26 -2.74 16.80 5.11
N LEU A 27 -3.59 16.77 4.09
CA LEU A 27 -4.79 15.92 4.03
C LEU A 27 -4.41 14.51 3.60
N ARG A 28 -4.43 13.55 4.53
CA ARG A 28 -4.03 12.15 4.25
C ARG A 28 -4.93 11.46 3.21
N ASN A 29 -6.22 11.80 3.17
CA ASN A 29 -7.19 11.18 2.25
C ASN A 29 -6.84 11.41 0.77
N LYS A 30 -6.13 12.49 0.42
CA LYS A 30 -5.67 12.76 -0.95
C LYS A 30 -4.59 11.78 -1.44
N PHE A 31 -3.93 11.08 -0.51
CA PHE A 31 -2.87 10.11 -0.79
C PHE A 31 -3.35 8.68 -0.61
N TYR A 32 -4.66 8.46 -0.44
CA TYR A 32 -5.21 7.12 -0.44
C TYR A 32 -5.07 6.55 -1.85
N CYS A 33 -4.19 5.56 -1.99
CA CYS A 33 -3.93 4.84 -3.23
C CYS A 33 -3.38 3.45 -2.88
N PRO A 34 -4.24 2.55 -2.36
CA PRO A 34 -3.85 1.18 -2.06
C PRO A 34 -3.52 0.42 -3.36
N THR A 35 -2.39 -0.29 -3.34
CA THR A 35 -1.90 -1.05 -4.50
C THR A 35 -2.40 -2.50 -4.45
N LEU A 36 -2.68 -3.05 -5.64
CA LEU A 36 -3.05 -4.45 -5.82
C LEU A 36 -2.10 -5.12 -6.81
N ASN A 37 -1.60 -6.30 -6.44
CA ASN A 37 -0.72 -7.10 -7.29
C ASN A 37 -1.51 -8.14 -8.10
N ILE A 38 -1.00 -8.49 -9.29
CA ILE A 38 -1.68 -9.37 -10.26
C ILE A 38 -1.99 -10.77 -9.70
N ASP A 39 -1.13 -11.29 -8.82
CA ASP A 39 -1.31 -12.58 -8.15
C ASP A 39 -2.60 -12.63 -7.30
N LYS A 40 -2.99 -11.49 -6.72
CA LYS A 40 -4.16 -11.39 -5.84
C LYS A 40 -5.48 -11.14 -6.57
N LEU A 41 -5.45 -10.83 -7.87
CA LEU A 41 -6.67 -10.57 -8.65
C LEU A 41 -7.64 -11.76 -8.63
N TRP A 42 -7.13 -12.98 -8.74
CA TRP A 42 -7.94 -14.20 -8.74
C TRP A 42 -8.55 -14.54 -7.38
N SER A 43 -8.06 -13.94 -6.29
CA SER A 43 -8.66 -14.07 -4.97
C SER A 43 -9.91 -13.21 -4.79
N LEU A 44 -10.08 -12.17 -5.61
CA LEU A 44 -11.27 -11.30 -5.59
C LEU A 44 -12.48 -11.92 -6.29
N VAL A 45 -12.26 -12.92 -7.14
CA VAL A 45 -13.31 -13.56 -7.92
C VAL A 45 -13.91 -14.74 -7.13
N PRO A 46 -15.24 -14.78 -6.91
CA PRO A 46 -15.91 -15.93 -6.32
C PRO A 46 -15.64 -17.22 -7.12
N LYS A 47 -15.41 -18.33 -6.43
CA LYS A 47 -15.03 -19.62 -7.05
C LYS A 47 -16.04 -20.10 -8.09
N GLU A 48 -17.33 -19.83 -7.86
CA GLU A 48 -18.42 -20.21 -8.78
C GLU A 48 -18.31 -19.53 -10.14
N VAL A 49 -18.03 -18.22 -10.13
CA VAL A 49 -17.86 -17.41 -11.35
C VAL A 49 -16.61 -17.85 -12.09
N ARG A 50 -15.54 -18.17 -11.36
CA ARG A 50 -14.29 -18.69 -11.93
C ARG A 50 -14.49 -20.03 -12.64
N SER A 51 -15.30 -20.94 -12.08
CA SER A 51 -15.56 -22.25 -12.69
C SER A 51 -16.47 -22.21 -13.92
N LYS A 52 -17.32 -21.18 -14.02
CA LYS A 52 -18.35 -21.06 -15.07
C LYS A 52 -17.92 -20.17 -16.24
N ALA A 53 -16.75 -19.54 -16.19
CA ALA A 53 -16.28 -18.62 -17.23
C ALA A 53 -15.82 -19.39 -18.49
N PRO A 54 -16.48 -19.24 -19.65
CA PRO A 54 -16.02 -19.81 -20.92
C PRO A 54 -14.82 -19.03 -21.46
N LYS A 55 -14.05 -19.62 -22.39
CA LYS A 55 -12.88 -18.96 -23.00
C LYS A 55 -13.19 -17.60 -23.64
N ASP A 56 -14.43 -17.41 -24.11
CA ASP A 56 -14.84 -16.21 -24.82
C ASP A 56 -15.41 -15.10 -23.91
N LYS A 57 -15.72 -15.39 -22.63
CA LYS A 57 -16.24 -14.40 -21.67
C LYS A 57 -15.41 -14.38 -20.39
N VAL A 58 -14.75 -13.25 -20.17
CA VAL A 58 -13.87 -13.00 -19.02
C VAL A 58 -14.66 -12.34 -17.87
N PRO A 59 -14.41 -12.68 -16.59
CA PRO A 59 -15.03 -11.98 -15.47
C PRO A 59 -14.50 -10.54 -15.37
N MET A 60 -15.43 -9.59 -15.27
CA MET A 60 -15.11 -8.20 -14.95
C MET A 60 -14.85 -8.07 -13.45
N ILE A 61 -13.70 -7.51 -13.08
CA ILE A 61 -13.31 -7.27 -11.67
C ILE A 61 -13.27 -5.76 -11.47
N ASP A 62 -14.23 -5.25 -10.69
CA ASP A 62 -14.21 -3.86 -10.23
C ASP A 62 -13.49 -3.77 -8.88
N VAL A 63 -12.25 -3.29 -8.91
CA VAL A 63 -11.39 -3.20 -7.72
C VAL A 63 -11.84 -2.12 -6.74
N THR A 64 -12.65 -1.15 -7.18
CA THR A 64 -13.15 -0.07 -6.32
C THR A 64 -14.11 -0.59 -5.24
N GLN A 65 -14.88 -1.63 -5.57
CA GLN A 65 -15.76 -2.34 -4.63
C GLN A 65 -14.99 -2.96 -3.47
N PHE A 66 -13.74 -3.34 -3.73
CA PHE A 66 -12.82 -3.92 -2.75
C PHE A 66 -11.92 -2.87 -2.08
N ARG A 67 -12.31 -1.58 -2.15
CA ARG A 67 -11.59 -0.45 -1.55
C ARG A 67 -10.20 -0.21 -2.16
N TYR A 68 -10.02 -0.54 -3.44
CA TYR A 68 -8.86 -0.07 -4.20
C TYR A 68 -9.24 1.13 -5.08
N PHE A 69 -9.06 2.35 -4.56
CA PHE A 69 -9.33 3.61 -5.26
C PHE A 69 -8.47 4.76 -4.74
#